data_AF-A0A329HYB9-F1
#
_entry.id   AF-A0A329HYB9-F1
#
_cell.length_a   1.000
_cell.length_b   1.000
_cell.length_c   1.000
_cell.angle_alpha   90.00
_cell.angle_beta   90.00
_cell.angle_gamma   90.00
#
_symmetry.space_group_name_H-M   'P 1'
#
loop_
_entity.id
_entity.type
_entity.pdbx_description
1 polymer ?
#
loop_
_entity_poly.entity_id
_entity_poly.type
_entity_poly.pdbx_seq_one_letter_code
_entity_poly.pdbx_strand_id
1 'polypeptide(L)'
;MITFTLKGVDDAIERLTQLPEKVQRSSVRRAARAAMKIVRDEAVDRANQQDDPETPMNIADFIVIREGTIKGRREGGIVMRVGVMGGARYDKNSPNPTYWRFVELGTERSRARPFMRPALDNNVPDVIQTFIDVLDDELNKELV
;
A
#
# COMPACT_ATOMS: atom_id res chain seq x y z
N MET A 1 3.07 10.57 12.09
CA MET A 1 2.06 9.50 11.89
C MET A 1 0.74 10.22 11.78
N ILE A 2 0.03 10.09 10.65
CA ILE A 2 -1.29 10.70 10.49
C ILE A 2 -2.31 9.68 10.99
N THR A 3 -3.18 10.10 11.91
CA THR A 3 -4.23 9.26 12.47
C THR A 3 -5.57 9.78 11.97
N PHE A 4 -6.41 8.88 11.46
CA PHE A 4 -7.76 9.20 11.01
C PHE A 4 -8.76 8.50 11.92
N THR A 5 -9.83 9.20 12.27
CA THR A 5 -10.99 8.61 12.96
C THR A 5 -12.11 8.47 11.93
N LEU A 6 -12.50 7.23 11.66
CA LEU A 6 -13.60 6.93 10.77
C LEU A 6 -14.91 7.01 11.54
N LYS A 7 -15.93 7.66 10.95
CA LYS A 7 -17.30 7.69 11.49
C LYS A 7 -18.20 6.88 10.59
N GLY A 8 -19.11 6.09 11.17
CA GLY A 8 -20.09 5.30 10.42
C GLY A 8 -19.61 3.91 9.99
N VAL A 9 -18.53 3.39 10.59
CA VAL A 9 -18.01 2.03 10.32
C VAL A 9 -18.44 1.05 11.41
N ASP A 10 -19.25 1.49 12.36
CA ASP A 10 -19.60 0.72 13.56
C ASP A 10 -20.36 -0.58 13.21
N ASP A 11 -21.32 -0.50 12.29
CA ASP A 11 -22.08 -1.66 11.80
C ASP A 11 -21.18 -2.67 11.07
N ALA A 12 -20.25 -2.20 10.23
CA ALA A 12 -19.28 -3.06 9.56
C ALA A 12 -18.35 -3.76 10.57
N ILE A 13 -17.94 -3.07 11.64
CA ILE A 13 -17.13 -3.65 12.72
C ILE A 13 -17.95 -4.69 13.49
N GLU A 14 -19.22 -4.40 13.81
CA GLU A 14 -20.09 -5.34 14.51
C GLU A 14 -20.24 -6.64 13.72
N ARG A 15 -20.59 -6.54 12.43
CA ARG A 15 -20.69 -7.71 11.53
C ARG A 15 -19.38 -8.46 11.41
N LEU A 16 -18.26 -7.75 11.30
CA LEU A 16 -16.93 -8.37 11.26
C LEU A 16 -16.67 -9.19 12.53
N THR A 17 -16.97 -8.66 13.72
CA THR A 17 -16.70 -9.37 14.99
C THR A 17 -17.52 -10.64 15.18
N GLN A 18 -18.66 -10.78 14.50
CA GLN A 18 -19.48 -11.99 14.51
C GLN A 18 -18.89 -13.15 13.66
N LEU A 19 -17.97 -12.85 12.74
CA LEU A 19 -17.35 -13.85 11.87
C LEU A 19 -16.21 -14.59 12.58
N PRO A 20 -15.82 -15.80 12.13
CA PRO A 20 -14.61 -16.47 12.61
C PRO A 20 -13.36 -15.63 12.31
N GLU A 21 -12.37 -15.61 13.22
CA GLU A 21 -11.14 -14.80 13.11
C GLU A 21 -10.44 -14.95 11.74
N LYS A 22 -10.42 -16.17 11.20
CA LYS A 22 -9.83 -16.45 9.88
C LYS A 22 -10.54 -15.69 8.75
N VAL A 23 -11.86 -15.63 8.80
CA VAL A 23 -12.72 -14.92 7.83
C VAL A 23 -12.53 -13.42 8.00
N GLN A 24 -12.57 -12.92 9.23
CA GLN A 24 -12.29 -11.52 9.54
C GLN A 24 -10.96 -11.07 8.92
N ARG A 25 -9.90 -11.85 9.18
CA ARG A 25 -8.56 -11.55 8.67
C ARG A 25 -8.52 -11.62 7.15
N SER A 26 -9.25 -12.52 6.49
CA SER A 26 -9.29 -12.54 5.03
C SER A 26 -10.03 -11.37 4.41
N SER A 27 -11.18 -11.00 4.95
CA SER A 27 -12.00 -9.89 4.46
C SER A 27 -11.24 -8.57 4.59
N VAL A 28 -10.69 -8.28 5.78
CA VAL A 28 -9.86 -7.08 6.02
C VAL A 28 -8.63 -7.06 5.12
N ARG A 29 -7.98 -8.20 4.88
CA ARG A 29 -6.81 -8.27 3.99
C ARG A 29 -7.17 -7.94 2.54
N ARG A 30 -8.30 -8.46 2.05
CA ARG A 30 -8.77 -8.23 0.68
C ARG A 30 -9.15 -6.76 0.51
N ALA A 31 -9.93 -6.20 1.44
CA ALA A 31 -10.27 -4.78 1.47
C ALA A 31 -9.03 -3.87 1.50
N ALA A 32 -8.08 -4.13 2.41
CA ALA A 32 -6.84 -3.36 2.51
C ALA A 32 -5.99 -3.45 1.23
N ARG A 33 -5.95 -4.61 0.57
CA ARG A 33 -5.21 -4.79 -0.69
C ARG A 33 -5.88 -4.04 -1.84
N ALA A 34 -7.21 -4.06 -1.92
CA ALA A 34 -7.98 -3.33 -2.92
C ALA A 34 -7.79 -1.82 -2.76
N ALA A 35 -7.94 -1.30 -1.53
CA ALA A 35 -7.74 0.11 -1.21
C ALA A 35 -6.32 0.60 -1.57
N MET A 36 -5.29 -0.14 -1.17
CA MET A 36 -3.89 0.24 -1.46
C MET A 36 -3.51 0.08 -2.95
N LYS A 37 -4.38 -0.49 -3.79
CA LYS A 37 -4.18 -0.54 -5.24
C LYS A 37 -4.13 0.86 -5.85
N ILE A 38 -4.94 1.79 -5.35
CA ILE A 38 -4.96 3.19 -5.79
C ILE A 38 -3.58 3.82 -5.59
N VAL A 39 -3.03 3.69 -4.38
CA VAL A 39 -1.68 4.22 -4.05
C VAL A 39 -0.60 3.57 -4.89
N ARG A 40 -0.70 2.25 -5.14
CA ARG A 40 0.25 1.56 -6.01
C ARG A 40 0.21 2.11 -7.43
N ASP A 41 -0.98 2.23 -8.01
CA ASP A 41 -1.15 2.64 -9.40
C ASP A 41 -0.68 4.09 -9.60
N GLU A 42 -1.05 4.99 -8.68
CA GLU A 42 -0.55 6.37 -8.69
C GLU A 42 0.98 6.44 -8.52
N ALA A 43 1.57 5.60 -7.66
CA ALA A 43 3.01 5.55 -7.48
C ALA A 43 3.72 5.02 -8.74
N VAL A 44 3.12 4.04 -9.45
CA VAL A 44 3.59 3.52 -10.74
C VAL A 44 3.56 4.62 -11.80
N ASP A 45 2.46 5.35 -11.92
CA ASP A 45 2.32 6.42 -12.90
C ASP A 45 3.33 7.54 -12.65
N ARG A 46 3.50 7.94 -11.39
CA ARG A 46 4.52 8.95 -11.00
C ARG A 46 5.96 8.48 -11.21
N ALA A 47 6.23 7.19 -10.99
CA ALA A 47 7.55 6.62 -11.24
C ALA A 47 7.85 6.57 -12.74
N ASN A 48 6.88 6.17 -13.57
CA ASN A 48 7.02 6.13 -15.02
C ASN A 48 7.27 7.51 -15.64
N GLN A 49 6.66 8.58 -15.08
CA GLN A 49 6.94 9.96 -15.51
C GLN A 49 8.39 10.40 -15.28
N GLN A 50 9.13 9.67 -14.44
CA GLN A 50 10.51 9.97 -14.06
C GLN A 50 11.50 8.92 -14.58
N ASP A 51 11.01 7.92 -15.30
CA ASP A 51 11.82 6.84 -15.82
C ASP A 51 12.81 7.37 -16.85
N ASP A 52 14.00 6.78 -16.84
CA ASP A 52 15.06 7.10 -17.78
C ASP A 52 15.30 5.86 -18.66
N PRO A 53 15.01 5.92 -19.98
CA PRO A 53 15.18 4.80 -20.89
C PRO A 53 16.60 4.22 -20.94
N GLU A 54 17.62 5.00 -20.54
CA GLU A 54 19.01 4.53 -20.49
C GLU A 54 19.31 3.68 -19.24
N THR A 55 18.42 3.71 -18.23
CA THR A 55 18.58 2.93 -17.01
C THR A 55 18.05 1.50 -17.23
N PRO A 56 18.83 0.45 -16.92
CA PRO A 56 18.43 -0.94 -17.19
C PRO A 56 17.28 -1.46 -16.32
N MET A 57 16.82 -0.70 -15.33
CA MET A 57 15.76 -1.08 -14.40
C MET A 57 14.81 0.09 -14.22
N ASN A 58 13.52 -0.10 -14.50
CA ASN A 58 12.47 0.86 -14.20
C ASN A 58 11.94 0.63 -12.77
N ILE A 59 11.84 1.67 -11.95
CA ILE A 59 11.33 1.58 -10.57
C ILE A 59 9.88 1.08 -10.53
N ALA A 60 9.06 1.54 -11.48
CA ALA A 60 7.62 1.28 -11.55
C ALA A 60 7.29 -0.22 -11.55
N ASP A 61 8.09 -1.03 -12.26
CA ASP A 61 7.94 -2.49 -12.35
C ASP A 61 8.08 -3.19 -10.99
N PHE A 62 8.74 -2.55 -10.03
CA PHE A 62 9.02 -3.11 -8.71
C PHE A 62 8.11 -2.54 -7.61
N ILE A 63 7.18 -1.64 -7.92
CA ILE A 63 6.24 -1.09 -6.94
C ILE A 63 5.14 -2.14 -6.65
N VAL A 64 5.13 -2.63 -5.41
CA VAL A 64 4.26 -3.75 -5.01
C VAL A 64 3.50 -3.50 -3.72
N ILE A 65 2.33 -4.13 -3.62
CA ILE A 65 1.52 -4.17 -2.40
C ILE A 65 1.89 -5.42 -1.60
N ARG A 66 2.36 -5.23 -0.37
CA ARG A 66 2.76 -6.31 0.55
C ARG A 66 2.14 -6.15 1.93
N GLU A 67 1.79 -7.27 2.55
CA GLU A 67 1.45 -7.31 3.97
C GLU A 67 2.72 -7.16 4.82
N GLY A 68 2.67 -6.28 5.81
CA GLY A 68 3.68 -6.15 6.84
C GLY A 68 3.44 -7.14 7.98
N THR A 69 3.68 -8.43 7.77
CA THR A 69 3.32 -9.50 8.71
C THR A 69 3.89 -9.33 10.13
N ILE A 70 5.08 -8.75 10.28
CA ILE A 70 5.69 -8.45 11.59
C ILE A 70 4.95 -7.31 12.28
N LYS A 71 4.67 -6.22 11.54
CA LYS A 71 3.93 -5.07 12.08
C LYS A 71 2.50 -5.46 12.39
N GLY A 72 1.81 -6.16 11.49
CA GLY A 72 0.45 -6.65 11.72
C GLY A 72 0.33 -7.48 13.00
N ARG A 73 1.28 -8.40 13.25
CA ARG A 73 1.33 -9.15 14.51
C ARG A 73 1.51 -8.28 15.75
N ARG A 74 2.32 -7.22 15.66
CA ARG A 74 2.55 -6.28 16.77
C ARG A 74 1.34 -5.42 17.05
N GLU A 75 0.68 -4.93 16.01
CA GLU A 75 -0.49 -4.05 16.11
C GLU A 75 -1.81 -4.83 16.32
N GLY A 76 -1.76 -6.17 16.42
CA GLY A 76 -2.96 -7.00 16.59
C GLY A 76 -3.88 -7.04 15.36
N GLY A 77 -3.36 -6.81 14.16
CA GLY A 77 -4.16 -6.67 12.94
C GLY A 77 -3.41 -6.88 11.64
N ILE A 78 -3.86 -6.18 10.61
CA ILE A 78 -3.30 -6.25 9.26
C ILE A 78 -2.68 -4.90 8.91
N VAL A 79 -1.43 -4.93 8.49
CA VAL A 79 -0.74 -3.75 7.96
C VAL A 79 -0.47 -4.00 6.49
N MET A 80 -1.10 -3.22 5.62
CA MET A 80 -0.83 -3.23 4.18
C MET A 80 0.10 -2.08 3.83
N ARG A 81 1.08 -2.34 2.96
CA ARG A 81 2.01 -1.31 2.48
C ARG A 81 2.20 -1.40 0.97
N VAL A 82 2.43 -0.25 0.36
CA VAL A 82 3.00 -0.13 -0.98
C VAL A 82 4.49 0.18 -0.83
N GLY A 83 5.34 -0.44 -1.63
CA GLY A 83 6.76 -0.13 -1.64
C GLY A 83 7.49 -0.85 -2.76
N VAL A 84 8.75 -0.47 -2.95
CA VAL A 84 9.61 -1.08 -3.96
C VAL A 84 10.10 -2.45 -3.49
N MET A 85 9.97 -3.45 -4.36
CA MET A 85 10.44 -4.82 -4.12
C MET A 85 11.95 -4.83 -3.82
N GLY A 86 12.37 -5.62 -2.83
CA GLY A 86 13.75 -5.63 -2.35
C GLY A 86 14.14 -4.45 -1.46
N GLY A 87 13.30 -3.41 -1.38
CA GLY A 87 13.62 -2.19 -0.64
C GLY A 87 14.83 -1.48 -1.26
N ALA A 88 15.59 -0.73 -0.46
CA ALA A 88 16.76 0.00 -0.93
C ALA A 88 18.09 -0.72 -0.63
N ARG A 89 18.04 -2.02 -0.27
CA ARG A 89 19.24 -2.77 0.07
C ARG A 89 19.99 -3.15 -1.21
N TYR A 90 21.22 -2.66 -1.36
CA TYR A 90 22.10 -3.05 -2.46
C TYR A 90 22.43 -4.54 -2.39
N ASP A 91 22.18 -5.24 -3.48
CA ASP A 91 22.56 -6.62 -3.71
C ASP A 91 22.94 -6.77 -5.19
N LYS A 92 24.20 -7.11 -5.46
CA LYS A 92 24.76 -7.23 -6.81
C LYS A 92 24.03 -8.27 -7.65
N ASN A 93 23.44 -9.28 -7.02
CA ASN A 93 22.74 -10.37 -7.70
C ASN A 93 21.23 -10.12 -7.80
N SER A 94 20.74 -9.00 -7.29
CA SER A 94 19.32 -8.68 -7.27
C SER A 94 18.94 -7.77 -8.43
N PRO A 95 17.87 -8.08 -9.17
CA PRO A 95 17.34 -7.18 -10.21
C PRO A 95 16.57 -5.98 -9.63
N ASN A 96 16.56 -5.79 -8.30
CA ASN A 96 15.75 -4.75 -7.66
C ASN A 96 16.40 -3.36 -7.78
N PRO A 97 15.64 -2.30 -8.10
CA PRO A 97 16.17 -0.98 -8.38
C PRO A 97 16.53 -0.22 -7.11
N THR A 98 17.68 -0.51 -6.50
CA THR A 98 18.07 0.04 -5.18
C THR A 98 18.23 1.56 -5.13
N TYR A 99 18.34 2.19 -6.30
CA TYR A 99 18.49 3.62 -6.49
C TYR A 99 17.18 4.40 -6.25
N TRP A 100 16.02 3.74 -6.15
CA TRP A 100 14.71 4.39 -5.97
C TRP A 100 14.68 5.37 -4.79
N ARG A 101 15.42 5.09 -3.71
CA ARG A 101 15.47 5.97 -2.52
C ARG A 101 16.06 7.34 -2.83
N PHE A 102 17.01 7.40 -3.76
CA PHE A 102 17.68 8.63 -4.14
C PHE A 102 16.77 9.47 -5.04
N VAL A 103 15.90 8.82 -5.81
CA VAL A 103 14.84 9.50 -6.57
C VAL A 103 13.80 10.06 -5.60
N GLU A 104 13.26 9.24 -4.70
CA GLU A 104 12.21 9.64 -3.75
C GLU A 104 12.66 10.75 -2.80
N LEU A 105 13.88 10.64 -2.25
CA LEU A 105 14.35 11.51 -1.15
C LEU A 105 15.33 12.59 -1.63
N GLY A 106 15.86 12.48 -2.84
CA GLY A 106 16.96 13.31 -3.32
C GLY A 106 18.32 12.92 -2.74
N THR A 107 19.34 13.67 -3.16
CA THR A 107 20.70 13.59 -2.64
C THR A 107 21.27 15.00 -2.49
N GLU A 108 22.48 15.14 -1.99
CA GLU A 108 23.20 16.43 -1.98
C GLU A 108 23.31 17.04 -3.40
N ARG A 109 23.38 16.20 -4.43
CA ARG A 109 23.63 16.60 -5.82
C ARG A 109 22.38 16.60 -6.70
N SER A 110 21.27 16.05 -6.22
CA SER A 110 20.04 15.89 -7.00
C SER A 110 18.80 16.17 -6.16
N ARG A 111 17.82 16.87 -6.76
CA ARG A 111 16.55 17.22 -6.10
C ARG A 111 15.69 15.96 -5.92
N ALA A 112 14.96 15.89 -4.81
CA ALA A 112 13.96 14.85 -4.60
C ALA A 112 12.85 14.94 -5.65
N ARG A 113 12.46 13.78 -6.18
CA ARG A 113 11.31 13.62 -7.07
C ARG A 113 10.40 12.54 -6.47
N PRO A 114 9.59 12.90 -5.46
CA PRO A 114 8.82 11.91 -4.72
C PRO A 114 7.70 11.34 -5.60
N PHE A 115 7.57 10.02 -5.61
CA PHE A 115 6.53 9.27 -6.29
C PHE A 115 5.69 8.44 -5.31
N MET A 116 6.28 7.97 -4.20
CA MET A 116 5.58 7.17 -3.19
C MET A 116 4.76 8.04 -2.22
N ARG A 117 5.39 9.07 -1.63
CA ARG A 117 4.72 9.94 -0.65
C ARG A 117 3.47 10.64 -1.22
N PRO A 118 3.55 11.36 -2.37
CA PRO A 118 2.37 12.01 -2.94
C PRO A 118 1.30 11.01 -3.39
N ALA A 119 1.69 9.79 -3.78
CA ALA A 119 0.72 8.76 -4.14
C ALA A 119 -0.17 8.33 -2.97
N LEU A 120 0.35 8.35 -1.74
CA LEU A 120 -0.47 8.13 -0.55
C LEU A 120 -1.22 9.40 -0.15
N ASP A 121 -0.51 10.52 0.02
CA ASP A 121 -1.06 11.74 0.60
C ASP A 121 -2.24 12.30 -0.21
N ASN A 122 -2.20 12.21 -1.54
CA ASN A 122 -3.26 12.70 -2.40
C ASN A 122 -4.48 11.78 -2.47
N ASN A 123 -4.33 10.49 -2.13
CA ASN A 123 -5.38 9.48 -2.31
C ASN A 123 -5.94 8.97 -0.98
N VAL A 124 -5.59 9.57 0.16
CA VAL A 124 -6.07 9.10 1.48
C VAL A 124 -7.60 8.96 1.55
N PRO A 125 -8.42 9.93 1.08
CA PRO A 125 -9.87 9.79 1.12
C PRO A 125 -10.38 8.60 0.30
N ASP A 126 -9.85 8.42 -0.91
CA ASP A 126 -10.26 7.35 -1.82
C ASP A 126 -9.84 5.96 -1.32
N VAL A 127 -8.66 5.88 -0.71
CA VAL A 127 -8.18 4.67 -0.03
C VAL A 127 -9.11 4.28 1.11
N ILE A 128 -9.52 5.26 1.93
CA ILE A 128 -10.45 5.04 3.03
C ILE A 128 -11.81 4.56 2.51
N GLN A 129 -12.37 5.26 1.53
CA GLN A 129 -13.69 4.93 0.99
C GLN A 129 -13.68 3.54 0.34
N THR A 130 -12.69 3.26 -0.50
CA THR A 130 -12.54 1.95 -1.15
C THR A 130 -12.34 0.83 -0.12
N PHE A 131 -11.66 1.10 0.99
CA PHE A 131 -11.52 0.12 2.05
C PHE A 131 -12.87 -0.23 2.68
N ILE A 132 -13.71 0.78 2.98
CA ILE A 132 -15.05 0.58 3.55
C ILE A 132 -15.92 -0.20 2.57
N ASP A 133 -16.01 0.26 1.32
CA ASP A 133 -16.88 -0.33 0.30
C ASP A 133 -16.52 -1.81 0.07
N VAL A 134 -15.23 -2.10 -0.10
CA VAL A 134 -14.78 -3.48 -0.34
C VAL A 134 -14.91 -4.34 0.92
N LEU A 135 -14.75 -3.76 2.12
CA LEU A 135 -14.99 -4.50 3.35
C LEU A 135 -16.46 -4.89 3.47
N ASP A 136 -17.37 -3.96 3.22
CA ASP A 136 -18.82 -4.22 3.25
C ASP A 136 -19.21 -5.29 2.22
N ASP A 137 -18.66 -5.22 1.01
CA ASP A 137 -18.84 -6.25 -0.02
C ASP A 137 -18.35 -7.63 0.43
N GLU A 138 -17.18 -7.70 1.09
CA GLU A 138 -16.65 -8.95 1.62
C GLU A 138 -17.49 -9.49 2.80
N LEU A 139 -18.01 -8.62 3.66
CA LEU A 139 -18.90 -9.01 4.76
C LEU A 139 -20.23 -9.55 4.23
N ASN A 140 -20.81 -8.91 3.21
CA ASN A 140 -22.05 -9.37 2.59
C ASN A 140 -21.92 -10.75 1.94
N LYS A 141 -20.72 -11.12 1.45
CA LYS A 141 -20.48 -12.46 0.87
C LYS A 141 -20.44 -13.58 1.90
N GLU A 142 -20.02 -13.27 3.13
CA GLU A 142 -19.81 -14.27 4.19
C GLU A 142 -21.05 -14.46 5.08
N LEU A 143 -22.07 -13.59 4.93
CA LEU A 143 -23.34 -13.61 5.67
C LEU A 143 -24.53 -14.15 4.85
N VAL A 144 -24.29 -14.66 3.63
CA VAL A 144 -25.27 -15.38 2.78
C VAL A 144 -25.03 -16.87 2.89
#